data_AF-A0A940DNL8-F1
#
_entry.id   AF-A0A940DNL8-F1
#
_cell.length_a   1.000
_cell.length_b   1.000
_cell.length_c   1.000
_cell.angle_alpha   90.00
_cell.angle_beta   90.00
_cell.angle_gamma   90.00
#
_symmetry.space_group_name_H-M   'P 1'
#
loop_
_entity.id
_entity.type
_entity.pdbx_description
1 polymer ?
#
loop_
_entity_poly.entity_id
_entity_poly.type
_entity_poly.pdbx_seq_one_letter_code
_entity_poly.pdbx_strand_id
1 'polypeptide(L)'
;MAKIQNETAYKAAMARIEELLPLVNDDTPLDDKNLIELDLLSELVSDYEDEHYQIKTPALVDVIKLRMYEMGLNQVKLSELLGVSTSRVSDYLTGRSEPTLKVARDIGKKLNIDANIVLGV
;
A
#
# COMPACT_ATOMS: atom_id res chain seq x y z
N MET A 1 24.82 11.58 -9.03
CA MET A 1 25.09 10.30 -8.35
C MET A 1 24.83 9.18 -9.34
N ALA A 2 25.44 8.01 -9.17
CA ALA A 2 25.09 6.83 -9.95
C ALA A 2 23.61 6.47 -9.68
N LYS A 3 22.93 5.82 -10.62
CA LYS A 3 21.52 5.45 -10.48
C LYS A 3 21.27 4.09 -11.11
N ILE A 4 20.39 3.30 -10.52
CA ILE A 4 19.91 2.05 -11.11
C ILE A 4 19.02 2.40 -12.31
N GLN A 5 19.39 1.91 -13.50
CA GLN A 5 18.70 2.25 -14.76
C GLN A 5 17.81 1.14 -15.30
N ASN A 6 17.90 -0.07 -14.73
CA ASN A 6 17.16 -1.21 -15.23
C ASN A 6 16.94 -2.27 -14.14
N GLU A 7 15.99 -3.15 -14.45
CA GLU A 7 15.54 -4.25 -13.59
C GLU A 7 16.65 -5.22 -13.19
N THR A 8 17.64 -5.45 -14.06
CA THR A 8 18.76 -6.35 -13.77
C THR A 8 19.67 -5.77 -12.70
N ALA A 9 20.01 -4.49 -12.81
CA ALA A 9 20.79 -3.78 -11.81
C ALA A 9 20.04 -3.65 -10.48
N TYR A 10 18.72 -3.42 -10.54
CA TYR A 10 17.84 -3.42 -9.37
C TYR A 10 17.90 -4.76 -8.61
N LYS A 11 17.67 -5.89 -9.32
CA LYS A 11 17.71 -7.22 -8.71
C LYS A 11 19.09 -7.58 -8.14
N ALA A 12 20.16 -7.17 -8.81
CA ALA A 12 21.52 -7.37 -8.32
C ALA A 12 21.77 -6.57 -7.02
N ALA A 13 21.32 -5.31 -6.97
CA ALA A 13 21.41 -4.50 -5.76
C ALA A 13 20.59 -5.09 -4.61
N MET A 14 19.36 -5.54 -4.87
CA MET A 14 18.51 -6.22 -3.88
C MET A 14 19.15 -7.49 -3.32
N ALA A 15 19.68 -8.35 -4.19
CA ALA A 15 20.38 -9.57 -3.74
C ALA A 15 21.61 -9.23 -2.89
N ARG A 16 22.34 -8.17 -3.24
CA ARG A 16 23.49 -7.72 -2.45
C ARG A 16 23.07 -7.16 -1.09
N ILE A 17 21.97 -6.41 -1.02
CA ILE A 17 21.38 -5.95 0.24
C ILE A 17 21.02 -7.16 1.13
N GLU A 18 20.37 -8.18 0.58
CA GLU A 18 20.02 -9.40 1.32
C GLU A 18 21.25 -10.11 1.92
N GLU A 19 22.38 -10.11 1.21
CA GLU A 19 23.66 -10.64 1.72
C GLU A 19 24.27 -9.78 2.83
N LEU A 20 24.09 -8.46 2.78
CA LEU A 20 24.66 -7.50 3.72
C LEU A 20 23.86 -7.40 5.03
N LEU A 21 22.53 -7.54 4.97
CA LEU A 21 21.64 -7.49 6.13
C LEU A 21 22.08 -8.35 7.33
N PRO A 22 22.50 -9.62 7.18
CA PRO A 22 22.95 -10.42 8.32
C PRO A 22 24.35 -10.04 8.84
N LEU A 23 25.10 -9.21 8.13
CA LEU A 23 26.48 -8.83 8.47
C LEU A 23 26.57 -7.55 9.29
N VAL A 24 25.49 -6.79 9.37
CA VAL A 24 25.42 -5.53 10.10
C VAL A 24 24.26 -5.52 11.09
N ASN A 25 24.38 -4.72 12.13
CA ASN A 25 23.39 -4.54 13.18
C ASN A 25 23.53 -3.14 13.81
N ASP A 26 22.70 -2.85 14.82
CA ASP A 26 22.67 -1.55 15.50
C ASP A 26 23.99 -1.17 16.20
N ASP A 27 24.85 -2.15 16.51
CA ASP A 27 26.15 -1.94 17.15
C ASP A 27 27.31 -1.81 16.12
N THR A 28 27.01 -1.93 14.82
CA THR A 28 28.02 -1.88 13.76
C THR A 28 28.59 -0.46 13.60
N PRO A 29 29.92 -0.29 13.62
CA PRO A 29 30.54 1.01 13.43
C PRO A 29 30.14 1.68 12.11
N LEU A 30 29.93 2.99 12.12
CA LEU A 30 29.54 3.76 10.93
C LEU A 30 30.59 3.77 9.82
N ASP A 31 31.85 3.47 10.14
CA ASP A 31 32.93 3.34 9.19
C ASP A 31 33.10 1.90 8.66
N ASP A 32 32.26 0.95 9.09
CA ASP A 32 32.24 -0.40 8.56
C ASP A 32 31.84 -0.39 7.09
N LYS A 33 32.60 -1.13 6.28
CA LYS A 33 32.43 -1.15 4.83
C LYS A 33 31.09 -1.76 4.42
N ASN A 34 30.60 -2.77 5.14
CA ASN A 34 29.34 -3.43 4.81
C ASN A 34 28.17 -2.50 5.14
N LEU A 35 28.27 -1.73 6.22
CA LEU A 35 27.25 -0.76 6.59
C LEU A 35 27.18 0.40 5.59
N ILE A 36 28.34 0.95 5.19
CA ILE A 36 28.41 1.99 4.15
C ILE A 36 27.87 1.48 2.81
N GLU A 37 28.23 0.24 2.43
CA GLU A 37 27.73 -0.38 1.20
C GLU A 37 26.21 -0.60 1.24
N LEU A 38 25.69 -1.10 2.36
CA LEU A 38 24.26 -1.33 2.56
C LEU A 38 23.48 -0.02 2.46
N ASP A 39 23.95 1.05 3.11
CA ASP A 39 23.30 2.36 3.10
C ASP A 39 23.23 2.93 1.68
N LEU A 40 24.36 2.90 0.96
CA LEU A 40 24.43 3.37 -0.42
C LEU A 40 23.51 2.57 -1.36
N LEU A 41 23.52 1.24 -1.25
CA LEU A 41 22.66 0.39 -2.09
C LEU A 41 21.19 0.59 -1.77
N SER A 42 20.84 0.77 -0.49
CA SER A 42 19.47 1.04 -0.07
C SER A 42 18.95 2.36 -0.62
N GLU A 43 19.76 3.41 -0.62
CA GLU A 43 19.41 4.70 -1.25
C GLU A 43 19.16 4.54 -2.76
N LEU A 44 20.06 3.84 -3.47
CA LEU A 44 19.93 3.59 -4.91
C LEU A 44 18.70 2.75 -5.29
N VAL A 45 18.37 1.77 -4.46
CA VAL A 45 17.17 0.92 -4.61
C VAL A 45 15.92 1.76 -4.37
N SER A 46 15.88 2.55 -3.30
CA SER A 46 14.75 3.43 -2.97
C SER A 46 14.44 4.40 -4.12
N ASP A 47 15.46 5.06 -4.68
CA ASP A 47 15.30 5.96 -5.82
C ASP A 47 14.70 5.26 -7.06
N TYR A 48 15.06 3.99 -7.30
CA TYR A 48 14.50 3.21 -8.40
C TYR A 48 13.06 2.79 -8.11
N GLU A 49 12.76 2.39 -6.87
CA GLU A 49 11.42 2.00 -6.43
C GLU A 49 10.43 3.17 -6.49
N ASP A 50 10.82 4.37 -6.08
CA ASP A 50 9.97 5.56 -6.17
C ASP A 50 9.53 5.88 -7.61
N GLU A 51 10.38 5.58 -8.59
CA GLU A 51 10.10 5.80 -10.00
C GLU A 51 9.34 4.65 -10.67
N HIS A 52 9.65 3.40 -10.32
CA HIS A 52 9.16 2.22 -11.04
C HIS A 52 8.08 1.44 -10.27
N TYR A 53 8.06 1.55 -8.95
CA TYR A 53 7.19 0.82 -8.02
C TYR A 53 6.46 1.75 -7.06
N GLN A 54 5.87 2.83 -7.59
CA GLN A 54 5.04 3.74 -6.81
C GLN A 54 4.01 2.97 -5.97
N ILE A 55 4.03 3.21 -4.66
CA ILE A 55 3.00 2.72 -3.75
C ILE A 55 1.69 3.41 -4.15
N LYS A 56 0.87 2.70 -4.93
CA LYS A 56 -0.42 3.24 -5.35
C LYS A 56 -1.36 3.27 -4.15
N THR A 57 -2.14 4.35 -4.06
CA THR A 57 -3.28 4.40 -3.15
C THR A 57 -4.16 3.18 -3.43
N PRO A 58 -4.50 2.38 -2.40
CA PRO A 58 -5.31 1.19 -2.60
C PRO A 58 -6.68 1.58 -3.15
N ALA A 59 -7.22 0.76 -4.04
CA ALA A 59 -8.56 1.02 -4.58
C ALA A 59 -9.59 0.94 -3.45
N LEU A 60 -10.56 1.87 -3.45
CA LEU A 60 -11.63 1.90 -2.45
C LEU A 60 -12.30 0.53 -2.26
N VAL A 61 -12.50 -0.20 -3.36
CA VAL A 61 -13.09 -1.55 -3.36
C VAL A 61 -12.32 -2.51 -2.47
N ASP A 62 -10.99 -2.53 -2.60
CA ASP A 62 -10.13 -3.45 -1.85
C ASP A 62 -10.11 -3.08 -0.38
N VAL A 63 -10.11 -1.79 -0.07
CA VAL A 63 -10.17 -1.32 1.31
C VAL A 63 -11.53 -1.62 1.95
N ILE A 64 -12.65 -1.47 1.23
CA ILE A 64 -13.97 -1.88 1.74
C ILE A 64 -13.99 -3.39 2.02
N LYS A 65 -13.46 -4.22 1.13
CA LYS A 65 -13.39 -5.68 1.33
C LYS A 65 -12.54 -6.05 2.54
N LEU A 66 -11.39 -5.38 2.71
CA LEU A 66 -10.53 -5.57 3.88
C LEU A 66 -11.27 -5.21 5.16
N ARG A 67 -11.93 -4.04 5.22
CA ARG A 67 -12.72 -3.62 6.39
C ARG A 67 -13.89 -4.55 6.65
N MET A 68 -14.54 -5.07 5.62
CA MET A 68 -15.56 -6.10 5.77
C MET A 68 -15.01 -7.35 6.44
N TYR A 69 -13.84 -7.84 6.01
CA TYR A 69 -13.18 -8.99 6.60
C TYR A 69 -12.81 -8.74 8.07
N GLU A 70 -12.11 -7.63 8.36
CA GLU A 70 -11.67 -7.26 9.72
C GLU A 70 -12.84 -7.08 10.69
N MET A 71 -13.97 -6.55 10.21
CA MET A 71 -15.16 -6.28 11.02
C MET A 71 -16.18 -7.44 11.00
N GLY A 72 -15.91 -8.56 10.31
CA GLY A 72 -16.84 -9.68 10.19
C GLY A 72 -18.17 -9.32 9.51
N LEU A 73 -18.13 -8.40 8.54
CA LEU A 73 -19.29 -7.93 7.78
C LEU A 73 -19.47 -8.76 6.51
N ASN A 74 -20.71 -9.15 6.25
CA ASN A 74 -21.14 -9.61 4.93
C ASN A 74 -21.84 -8.45 4.17
N GLN A 75 -22.17 -8.65 2.89
CA GLN A 75 -22.81 -7.59 2.09
C GLN A 75 -24.15 -7.12 2.67
N VAL A 76 -24.90 -8.01 3.34
CA VAL A 76 -26.17 -7.67 4.00
C VAL A 76 -25.93 -6.70 5.15
N LYS A 77 -25.04 -7.04 6.08
CA LYS A 77 -24.69 -6.17 7.20
C LYS A 77 -24.09 -4.85 6.75
N LEU A 78 -23.26 -4.88 5.70
CA LEU A 78 -22.71 -3.65 5.12
C LEU A 78 -23.81 -2.76 4.52
N SER A 79 -24.81 -3.36 3.88
CA SER A 79 -25.95 -2.64 3.31
C SER A 79 -26.79 -1.95 4.39
N GLU A 80 -27.02 -2.65 5.52
CA GLU A 80 -27.70 -2.10 6.69
C GLU A 80 -26.88 -0.96 7.32
N LEU A 81 -25.56 -1.17 7.47
CA LEU A 81 -24.64 -0.18 8.03
C LEU A 81 -24.61 1.10 7.20
N LEU A 82 -24.60 0.99 5.86
CA LEU A 82 -24.54 2.13 4.95
C LEU A 82 -25.92 2.69 4.57
N GLY A 83 -27.02 2.05 4.97
CA GLY A 83 -28.38 2.46 4.63
C GLY A 83 -28.67 2.41 3.12
N VAL A 84 -28.09 1.43 2.41
CA VAL A 84 -28.30 1.21 0.96
C VAL A 84 -28.76 -0.22 0.71
N SER A 85 -29.24 -0.53 -0.50
CA SER A 85 -29.59 -1.91 -0.84
C SER A 85 -28.34 -2.79 -0.98
N THR A 86 -28.49 -4.09 -0.77
CA THR A 86 -27.44 -5.10 -1.02
C THR A 86 -26.95 -5.07 -2.46
N SER A 87 -27.85 -4.84 -3.43
CA SER A 87 -27.48 -4.65 -4.84
C SER A 87 -26.52 -3.47 -5.02
N ARG A 88 -26.77 -2.34 -4.36
CA ARG A 88 -25.88 -1.18 -4.42
C ARG A 88 -24.52 -1.46 -3.79
N VAL A 89 -24.48 -2.20 -2.68
CA VAL A 89 -23.21 -2.65 -2.08
C VAL A 89 -22.44 -3.51 -3.08
N SER A 90 -23.11 -4.44 -3.77
CA SER A 90 -22.47 -5.27 -4.80
C SER A 90 -21.92 -4.42 -5.95
N ASP A 91 -22.66 -3.41 -6.42
CA ASP A 91 -22.20 -2.49 -7.47
C ASP A 91 -20.93 -1.74 -7.03
N TYR A 92 -20.85 -1.32 -5.76
CA TYR A 92 -19.65 -0.69 -5.21
C TYR A 92 -18.48 -1.68 -5.14
N LEU A 93 -18.71 -2.90 -4.64
CA LEU A 93 -17.67 -3.93 -4.48
C LEU A 93 -17.14 -4.52 -5.80
N THR A 94 -17.87 -4.29 -6.89
CA THR A 94 -17.49 -4.69 -8.25
C THR A 94 -16.96 -3.52 -9.08
N GLY A 95 -17.00 -2.28 -8.55
CA GLY A 95 -16.60 -1.08 -9.27
C GLY A 95 -17.56 -0.67 -10.39
N ARG A 96 -18.76 -1.25 -10.46
CA ARG A 96 -19.78 -0.90 -11.47
C ARG A 96 -20.37 0.49 -11.24
N SER A 97 -20.42 0.92 -9.99
CA SER A 97 -20.97 2.21 -9.59
C SER A 97 -20.16 2.80 -8.45
N GLU A 98 -20.06 4.13 -8.41
CA GLU A 98 -19.44 4.84 -7.31
C GLU A 98 -20.47 5.18 -6.22
N PRO A 99 -20.07 5.17 -4.93
CA PRO A 99 -20.92 5.66 -3.85
C PRO A 99 -21.24 7.14 -4.03
N THR A 100 -22.49 7.54 -3.75
CA THR A 100 -22.80 8.98 -3.69
C THR A 100 -22.03 9.64 -2.55
N LEU A 101 -21.82 10.96 -2.60
CA LEU A 101 -21.08 11.69 -1.56
C LEU A 101 -21.61 11.43 -0.14
N LYS A 102 -22.92 11.22 0.01
CA LYS A 102 -23.52 10.85 1.29
C LYS A 102 -23.03 9.47 1.76
N VAL A 103 -23.05 8.47 0.88
CA VAL A 103 -22.60 7.11 1.20
C VAL A 103 -21.08 7.06 1.39
N ALA A 104 -20.32 7.81 0.59
CA ALA A 104 -18.88 7.98 0.73
C ALA A 104 -18.51 8.47 2.15
N ARG A 105 -19.18 9.50 2.67
CA ARG A 105 -18.96 9.96 4.06
C ARG A 105 -19.27 8.87 5.09
N ASP A 106 -20.33 8.11 4.87
CA ASP A 106 -20.70 7.00 5.75
C ASP A 106 -19.68 5.87 5.69
N ILE A 107 -19.15 5.55 4.50
CA ILE A 107 -18.05 4.61 4.32
C ILE A 107 -16.83 5.06 5.13
N GLY A 108 -16.39 6.31 4.97
CA GLY A 108 -15.24 6.83 5.71
C GLY A 108 -15.42 6.74 7.22
N LYS A 109 -16.59 7.14 7.74
CA LYS A 109 -16.88 7.14 9.18
C LYS A 109 -17.12 5.75 9.76
N LYS A 110 -17.94 4.93 9.10
CA LYS A 110 -18.44 3.65 9.65
C LYS A 110 -17.47 2.51 9.38
N LEU A 111 -16.76 2.56 8.26
CA LEU A 111 -15.68 1.60 7.98
C LEU A 111 -14.31 2.11 8.41
N ASN A 112 -14.18 3.33 8.94
CA ASN A 112 -12.89 3.93 9.32
C ASN A 112 -11.87 3.89 8.17
N ILE A 113 -12.31 4.38 7.00
CA ILE A 113 -11.49 4.48 5.79
C ILE A 113 -11.12 5.94 5.58
N ASP A 114 -9.85 6.20 5.27
CA ASP A 114 -9.36 7.55 5.00
C ASP A 114 -10.12 8.22 3.85
N ALA A 115 -10.41 9.52 4.00
CA ALA A 115 -11.20 10.26 3.03
C ALA A 115 -10.53 10.33 1.64
N ASN A 116 -9.20 10.34 1.58
CA ASN A 116 -8.44 10.35 0.33
C ASN A 116 -8.66 9.03 -0.43
N ILE A 117 -8.73 7.90 0.27
CA ILE A 117 -9.06 6.59 -0.32
C ILE A 117 -10.52 6.56 -0.79
N VAL A 118 -11.45 7.10 0.01
CA VAL A 118 -12.88 7.11 -0.33
C VAL A 118 -13.18 7.99 -1.54
N LEU A 119 -12.51 9.13 -1.68
CA LEU A 119 -12.76 10.11 -2.73
C LEU A 119 -11.83 9.94 -3.94
N GLY A 120 -10.76 9.16 -3.81
CA GLY A 120 -9.75 8.98 -4.86
C GLY A 120 -8.96 10.25 -5.15
N VAL A 121 -8.68 11.06 -4.11
CA VAL A 121 -7.97 12.35 -4.20
C VAL A 121 -6.64 12.34 -3.47
#